data_AF-A0A2C9LSI9-F1
#
_entry.id   AF-A0A2C9LSI9-F1
#
_cell.length_a   1.000
_cell.length_b   1.000
_cell.length_c   1.000
_cell.angle_alpha   90.00
_cell.angle_beta   90.00
_cell.angle_gamma   90.00
#
_symmetry.space_group_name_H-M   'P 1'
#
loop_
_entity.id
_entity.type
_entity.pdbx_description
1 polymer ?
#
loop_
_entity_poly.entity_id
_entity_poly.type
_entity_poly.pdbx_seq_one_letter_code
_entity_poly.pdbx_strand_id
1 'polypeptide(L)'
;MTVFETGDFDSMHPLVRALKHQDTTILRLLHGHLTINRTSNIPSYLRLELGHLASALVPARTCSLLCLIESDWPLAGAEYLLQNGVSPNITNTDDELAPLLVALWTKRDLFFQLLLRHGASPNVYHTNVTGNVAMLLAFQKDLELERDLSAFVRNSRQPNFQIFYIWQLFLAGGESHSLFDLCDPMNGENCGSPAITNLFGLMFYMFHRKENLVPVLALLMCISDHASLPRHILAQFEQNQRKVLQNIAEKTNLLSHRCRRIIVLNLGKENKYSRSSVENLRIPSMLHDYLMFMEELELPLQDRIL
;
A
#
# COMPACT_ATOMS: atom_id res chain seq x y z
N MET A 1 30.04 21.33 6.46
CA MET A 1 30.82 20.09 6.28
C MET A 1 30.13 19.02 7.13
N THR A 2 29.05 18.45 6.60
CA THR A 2 28.38 17.30 7.22
C THR A 2 29.24 16.10 6.91
N VAL A 3 29.88 15.57 7.95
CA VAL A 3 30.57 14.27 7.91
C VAL A 3 29.50 13.26 7.54
N PHE A 4 29.50 12.80 6.30
CA PHE A 4 28.75 11.62 5.90
C PHE A 4 29.31 10.48 6.75
N GLU A 5 28.55 10.05 7.76
CA GLU A 5 28.79 8.74 8.36
C GLU A 5 28.76 7.77 7.19
N THR A 6 29.91 7.17 6.92
CA THR A 6 30.06 6.09 5.98
C THR A 6 29.23 4.94 6.53
N GLY A 7 27.94 4.89 6.19
CA GLY A 7 27.16 3.66 6.28
C GLY A 7 27.94 2.55 5.58
N ASP A 8 27.64 1.29 5.89
CA ASP A 8 28.31 0.08 5.38
C ASP A 8 28.21 -0.10 3.83
N PHE A 9 28.56 0.92 3.04
CA PHE A 9 28.54 0.97 1.58
C PHE A 9 29.59 0.05 0.95
N ASP A 10 30.57 -0.41 1.73
CA ASP A 10 31.55 -1.41 1.30
C ASP A 10 30.98 -2.83 1.28
N SER A 11 29.83 -3.06 1.93
CA SER A 11 29.12 -4.35 1.90
C SER A 11 28.01 -4.41 0.85
N MET A 12 27.62 -3.28 0.25
CA MET A 12 26.53 -3.23 -0.73
C MET A 12 26.94 -3.80 -2.09
N HIS A 13 25.98 -4.44 -2.76
CA HIS A 13 26.22 -5.00 -4.09
C HIS A 13 26.70 -3.91 -5.07
N PRO A 14 27.74 -4.15 -5.89
CA PRO A 14 28.28 -3.14 -6.81
C PRO A 14 27.24 -2.53 -7.76
N LEU A 15 26.25 -3.32 -8.18
CA LEU A 15 25.12 -2.83 -8.98
C LEU A 15 24.28 -1.79 -8.23
N VAL A 16 24.01 -2.02 -6.95
CA VAL A 16 23.24 -1.10 -6.09
C VAL A 16 24.04 0.18 -5.88
N ARG A 17 25.35 0.07 -5.60
CA ARG A 17 26.23 1.25 -5.50
C ARG A 17 26.29 2.06 -6.80
N ALA A 18 26.22 1.40 -7.96
CA ALA A 18 26.17 2.08 -9.24
C ALA A 18 24.85 2.85 -9.46
N LEU A 19 23.74 2.48 -8.80
CA LEU A 19 22.47 3.23 -8.85
C LEU A 19 22.57 4.61 -8.17
N LYS A 20 23.50 4.78 -7.22
CA LYS A 20 23.80 6.08 -6.60
C LYS A 20 24.24 7.10 -7.65
N HIS A 21 24.91 6.64 -8.69
CA HIS A 21 25.35 7.50 -9.78
C HIS A 21 24.21 7.66 -10.79
N GLN A 22 23.93 8.90 -11.20
CA GLN A 22 22.92 9.20 -12.24
C GLN A 22 23.27 8.57 -13.60
N ASP A 23 24.52 8.15 -13.77
CA ASP A 23 25.03 7.60 -15.02
C ASP A 23 24.74 6.10 -15.17
N THR A 24 23.76 5.80 -16.03
CA THR A 24 23.38 4.41 -16.37
C THR A 24 24.48 3.65 -17.13
N THR A 25 25.55 4.30 -17.60
CA THR A 25 26.66 3.61 -18.29
C THR A 25 27.41 2.68 -17.36
N ILE A 26 27.62 3.05 -16.10
CA ILE A 26 28.27 2.20 -15.09
C ILE A 26 27.40 0.97 -14.81
N LEU A 27 26.07 1.15 -14.72
CA LEU A 27 25.13 0.04 -14.57
C LEU A 27 25.16 -0.92 -15.77
N ARG A 28 25.25 -0.39 -16.99
CA ARG A 28 25.38 -1.19 -18.23
C ARG A 28 26.66 -2.00 -18.26
N LEU A 29 27.79 -1.39 -17.89
CA LEU A 29 29.09 -2.06 -17.84
C LEU A 29 29.12 -3.17 -16.79
N LEU A 30 28.56 -2.92 -15.61
CA LEU A 30 28.51 -3.90 -14.52
C LEU A 30 27.51 -5.03 -14.77
N HIS A 31 26.39 -4.74 -15.43
CA HIS A 31 25.37 -5.74 -15.77
C HIS A 31 25.92 -6.87 -16.65
N GLY A 32 26.83 -6.56 -17.59
CA GLY A 32 27.47 -7.58 -18.45
C GLY A 32 28.35 -8.59 -17.70
N HIS A 33 28.70 -8.33 -16.44
CA HIS A 33 29.64 -9.13 -15.67
C HIS A 33 29.09 -9.63 -14.32
N LEU A 34 27.90 -9.18 -13.88
CA LEU A 34 27.34 -9.49 -12.56
C LEU A 34 25.95 -10.09 -12.66
N THR A 35 25.67 -11.08 -11.81
CA THR A 35 24.34 -11.67 -11.66
C THR A 35 23.38 -10.69 -10.98
N ILE A 36 22.23 -10.47 -11.61
CA ILE A 36 21.26 -9.40 -11.25
C ILE A 36 20.27 -9.86 -10.17
N ASN A 37 19.97 -11.16 -10.08
CA ASN A 37 18.97 -11.72 -9.17
C ASN A 37 19.56 -12.19 -7.84
N ARG A 38 20.45 -11.40 -7.24
CA ARG A 38 21.05 -11.76 -5.95
C ARG A 38 20.19 -11.19 -4.82
N THR A 39 19.66 -12.08 -3.99
CA THR A 39 19.10 -11.71 -2.68
C THR A 39 20.25 -11.38 -1.73
N SER A 40 20.11 -10.29 -0.98
CA SER A 40 21.08 -9.86 0.04
C SER A 40 20.44 -9.83 1.42
N ASN A 41 21.24 -10.03 2.46
CA ASN A 41 20.77 -9.82 3.82
C ASN A 41 20.32 -8.37 4.01
N ILE A 42 19.23 -8.17 4.76
CA ILE A 42 18.73 -6.82 5.05
C ILE A 42 19.80 -6.03 5.82
N PRO A 43 20.30 -4.90 5.28
CA PRO A 43 21.30 -4.10 5.95
C PRO A 43 20.79 -3.45 7.24
N SER A 44 21.73 -3.08 8.11
CA SER A 44 21.46 -2.40 9.39
C SER A 44 20.70 -1.07 9.22
N TYR A 45 21.07 -0.25 8.23
CA TYR A 45 20.39 1.03 7.96
C TYR A 45 18.92 0.82 7.57
N LEU A 46 18.64 -0.15 6.68
CA LEU A 46 17.27 -0.45 6.24
C LEU A 46 16.44 -0.99 7.41
N ARG A 47 17.04 -1.79 8.32
CA ARG A 47 16.37 -2.22 9.56
C ARG A 47 16.00 -1.05 10.47
N LEU A 48 16.86 -0.03 10.56
CA LEU A 48 16.59 1.18 11.35
C LEU A 48 15.47 2.02 10.71
N GLU A 49 15.48 2.22 9.39
CA GLU A 49 14.41 2.94 8.67
C GLU A 49 13.07 2.21 8.73
N LEU A 50 13.06 0.87 8.72
CA LEU A 50 11.85 0.06 8.88
C LEU A 50 11.27 0.13 10.30
N GLY A 51 12.04 0.59 11.30
CA GLY A 51 11.55 0.90 12.64
C GLY A 51 10.78 -0.24 13.33
N HIS A 52 9.68 0.11 14.02
CA HIS A 52 8.84 -0.86 14.74
C HIS A 52 8.09 -1.87 13.85
N LEU A 53 8.06 -1.72 12.52
CA LEU A 53 7.54 -2.80 11.65
C LEU A 53 8.45 -4.03 11.63
N ALA A 54 9.72 -3.87 12.01
CA ALA A 54 10.61 -4.97 12.30
C ALA A 54 10.17 -5.79 13.53
N SER A 55 9.09 -5.44 14.24
CA SER A 55 8.48 -6.28 15.29
C SER A 55 7.25 -7.08 14.83
N ALA A 56 6.62 -6.74 13.69
CA ALA A 56 5.51 -7.49 13.09
C ALA A 56 5.93 -8.30 11.83
N LEU A 57 6.74 -7.71 10.95
CA LEU A 57 7.26 -8.33 9.70
C LEU A 57 8.62 -9.05 9.91
N VAL A 58 8.92 -9.41 11.14
CA VAL A 58 10.29 -9.65 11.67
C VAL A 58 11.14 -10.74 11.01
N PRO A 59 10.64 -11.82 10.40
CA PRO A 59 11.55 -12.84 9.93
C PRO A 59 12.12 -12.53 8.54
N ALA A 60 11.78 -11.42 7.87
CA ALA A 60 12.45 -11.10 6.62
C ALA A 60 13.96 -10.88 6.85
N ARG A 61 14.77 -11.86 6.42
CA ARG A 61 16.23 -11.84 6.55
C ARG A 61 16.90 -11.35 5.28
N THR A 62 16.20 -11.48 4.16
CA THR A 62 16.71 -11.18 2.84
C THR A 62 15.86 -10.13 2.13
N CYS A 63 16.45 -9.46 1.15
CA CYS A 63 15.76 -8.50 0.31
C CYS A 63 16.38 -8.50 -1.10
N SER A 64 15.56 -8.13 -2.07
CA SER A 64 15.99 -7.84 -3.44
C SER A 64 16.85 -6.57 -3.49
N LEU A 65 17.67 -6.43 -4.53
CA LEU A 65 18.44 -5.21 -4.80
C LEU A 65 17.55 -3.96 -4.87
N LEU A 66 16.29 -4.12 -5.27
CA LEU A 66 15.31 -3.02 -5.33
C LEU A 66 14.98 -2.44 -3.94
N CYS A 67 15.11 -3.24 -2.87
CA CYS A 67 14.87 -2.77 -1.50
C CYS A 67 16.01 -1.89 -0.98
N LEU A 68 17.19 -1.97 -1.58
CA LEU A 68 18.39 -1.24 -1.16
C LEU A 68 18.51 0.16 -1.78
N ILE A 69 17.54 0.54 -2.62
CA ILE A 69 17.53 1.85 -3.26
C ILE A 69 17.14 2.89 -2.21
N GLU A 70 17.99 3.88 -1.95
CA GLU A 70 17.67 4.96 -1.00
C GLU A 70 16.68 5.98 -1.58
N SER A 71 16.11 6.83 -0.73
CA SER A 71 15.16 7.89 -1.11
C SER A 71 15.74 8.86 -2.14
N ASP A 72 17.03 9.17 -2.02
CA ASP A 72 17.69 10.24 -2.78
C ASP A 72 18.22 9.74 -4.13
N TRP A 73 18.08 8.44 -4.43
CA TRP A 73 18.62 7.83 -5.63
C TRP A 73 17.66 8.00 -6.82
N PRO A 74 18.20 8.17 -8.05
CA PRO A 74 17.39 8.39 -9.24
C PRO A 74 16.56 7.15 -9.60
N LEU A 75 15.27 7.37 -9.88
CA LEU A 75 14.33 6.31 -10.31
C LEU A 75 14.76 5.60 -11.60
N ALA A 76 15.53 6.28 -12.46
CA ALA A 76 16.05 5.71 -13.71
C ALA A 76 16.90 4.45 -13.47
N GLY A 77 17.63 4.38 -12.36
CA GLY A 77 18.39 3.19 -12.00
C GLY A 77 17.47 2.01 -11.62
N ALA A 78 16.42 2.29 -10.85
CA ALA A 78 15.42 1.29 -10.47
C ALA A 78 14.67 0.75 -11.70
N GLU A 79 14.26 1.65 -12.59
CA GLU A 79 13.60 1.30 -13.84
C GLU A 79 14.52 0.46 -14.73
N TYR A 80 15.80 0.83 -14.84
CA TYR A 80 16.79 0.03 -15.55
C TYR A 80 16.88 -1.40 -14.99
N LEU A 81 16.95 -1.56 -13.68
CA LEU A 81 16.97 -2.89 -13.05
C LEU A 81 15.72 -3.72 -13.37
N LEU A 82 14.54 -3.11 -13.30
CA LEU A 82 13.26 -3.75 -13.63
C LEU A 82 13.18 -4.18 -15.10
N GLN A 83 13.62 -3.31 -16.02
CA GLN A 83 13.69 -3.61 -17.46
C GLN A 83 14.68 -4.73 -17.79
N ASN A 84 15.70 -4.92 -16.94
CA ASN A 84 16.75 -5.91 -17.10
C ASN A 84 16.51 -7.20 -16.29
N GLY A 85 15.27 -7.45 -15.86
CA GLY A 85 14.85 -8.74 -15.33
C GLY A 85 14.99 -8.90 -13.81
N VAL A 86 15.27 -7.83 -13.05
CA VAL A 86 15.07 -7.89 -11.59
C VAL A 86 13.58 -7.98 -11.31
N SER A 87 13.15 -9.07 -10.66
CA SER A 87 11.77 -9.23 -10.23
C SER A 87 11.40 -8.15 -9.19
N PRO A 88 10.29 -7.42 -9.35
CA PRO A 88 9.74 -6.56 -8.30
C PRO A 88 9.04 -7.35 -7.18
N ASN A 89 8.89 -8.66 -7.36
CA ASN A 89 8.21 -9.57 -6.45
C ASN A 89 9.21 -10.42 -5.65
N ILE A 90 8.74 -10.90 -4.50
CA ILE A 90 9.40 -11.94 -3.70
C ILE A 90 9.67 -13.15 -4.62
N THR A 91 10.90 -13.66 -4.59
CA THR A 91 11.36 -14.70 -5.51
C THR A 91 11.61 -16.04 -4.85
N ASN A 92 11.93 -16.08 -3.55
CA ASN A 92 12.53 -17.28 -2.97
C ASN A 92 11.94 -17.74 -1.63
N THR A 93 11.58 -16.84 -0.71
CA THR A 93 11.21 -17.25 0.66
C THR A 93 10.20 -16.30 1.30
N ASP A 94 9.39 -16.83 2.23
CA ASP A 94 8.55 -16.03 3.14
C ASP A 94 9.37 -15.02 3.98
N ASP A 95 10.69 -15.25 4.08
CA ASP A 95 11.69 -14.38 4.73
C ASP A 95 12.34 -13.33 3.78
N GLU A 96 11.76 -13.07 2.60
CA GLU A 96 12.20 -12.00 1.71
C GLU A 96 11.27 -10.78 1.77
N LEU A 97 11.86 -9.61 2.01
CA LEU A 97 11.11 -8.36 2.05
C LEU A 97 10.74 -7.90 0.63
N ALA A 98 9.44 -7.77 0.37
CA ALA A 98 8.93 -7.27 -0.91
C ALA A 98 9.33 -5.79 -1.13
N PRO A 99 9.91 -5.44 -2.30
CA PRO A 99 10.23 -4.05 -2.65
C PRO A 99 9.04 -3.09 -2.52
N LEU A 100 7.83 -3.58 -2.82
CA LEU A 100 6.60 -2.79 -2.73
C LEU A 100 6.32 -2.32 -1.29
N LEU A 101 6.58 -3.17 -0.29
CA LEU A 101 6.40 -2.81 1.13
C LEU A 101 7.43 -1.77 1.58
N VAL A 102 8.68 -1.84 1.09
CA VAL A 102 9.71 -0.82 1.35
C VAL A 102 9.28 0.53 0.81
N ALA A 103 8.78 0.57 -0.44
CA ALA A 103 8.31 1.80 -1.07
C ALA A 103 7.13 2.42 -0.31
N LEU A 104 6.16 1.61 0.15
CA LEU A 104 5.04 2.05 0.99
C LEU A 104 5.52 2.62 2.32
N TRP A 105 6.46 1.93 2.97
CA TRP A 105 6.92 2.32 4.30
C TRP A 105 7.71 3.63 4.31
N THR A 106 8.63 3.74 3.37
CA THR A 106 9.47 4.93 3.14
C THR A 106 8.72 6.07 2.44
N LYS A 107 7.43 5.87 2.14
CA LYS A 107 6.54 6.84 1.45
C LYS A 107 7.10 7.35 0.11
N ARG A 108 7.69 6.43 -0.66
CA ARG A 108 8.28 6.75 -1.97
C ARG A 108 7.25 6.58 -3.08
N ASP A 109 6.34 7.56 -3.19
CA ASP A 109 5.19 7.56 -4.11
C ASP A 109 5.55 7.12 -5.54
N LEU A 110 6.59 7.74 -6.12
CA LEU A 110 7.02 7.46 -7.49
C LEU A 110 7.66 6.07 -7.64
N PHE A 111 8.40 5.62 -6.63
CA PHE A 111 9.01 4.29 -6.66
C PHE A 111 7.94 3.20 -6.49
N PHE A 112 6.95 3.44 -5.63
CA PHE A 112 5.77 2.60 -5.46
C PHE A 112 4.99 2.44 -6.77
N GLN A 113 4.70 3.54 -7.47
CA GLN A 113 4.05 3.51 -8.78
C GLN A 113 4.88 2.77 -9.84
N LEU A 114 6.19 3.00 -9.86
CA LEU A 114 7.10 2.31 -10.77
C LEU A 114 7.05 0.80 -10.57
N LEU A 115 7.09 0.33 -9.32
CA LEU A 115 6.99 -1.09 -8.99
C LEU A 115 5.67 -1.70 -9.48
N LEU A 116 4.53 -1.05 -9.20
CA LEU A 116 3.23 -1.52 -9.69
C LEU A 116 3.16 -1.59 -11.23
N ARG A 117 3.71 -0.57 -11.93
CA ARG A 117 3.77 -0.55 -13.40
C ARG A 117 4.60 -1.70 -13.98
N HIS A 118 5.62 -2.15 -13.26
CA HIS A 118 6.46 -3.29 -13.64
C HIS A 118 5.96 -4.64 -13.10
N GLY A 119 4.72 -4.71 -12.59
CA GLY A 119 4.09 -5.97 -12.18
C GLY A 119 4.42 -6.41 -10.76
N ALA A 120 4.75 -5.48 -9.85
CA ALA A 120 4.77 -5.77 -8.43
C ALA A 120 3.38 -6.24 -7.96
N SER A 121 3.33 -7.35 -7.24
CA SER A 121 2.13 -7.93 -6.67
C SER A 121 1.61 -7.00 -5.58
N PRO A 122 0.37 -6.49 -5.69
CA PRO A 122 -0.26 -5.75 -4.60
C PRO A 122 -0.71 -6.66 -3.45
N ASN A 123 -0.56 -7.98 -3.61
CA ASN A 123 -0.96 -9.00 -2.65
C ASN A 123 0.30 -9.57 -1.99
N VAL A 124 0.61 -9.08 -0.80
CA VAL A 124 1.74 -9.53 0.00
C VAL A 124 1.20 -10.02 1.34
N TYR A 125 1.51 -11.26 1.71
CA TYR A 125 1.05 -11.88 2.95
C TYR A 125 2.24 -12.23 3.83
N HIS A 126 2.02 -12.25 5.13
CA HIS A 126 3.05 -12.58 6.10
C HIS A 126 2.44 -13.39 7.25
N THR A 127 3.21 -14.34 7.79
CA THR A 127 2.73 -15.28 8.81
C THR A 127 2.24 -14.62 10.10
N ASN A 128 2.81 -13.48 10.47
CA ASN A 128 2.43 -12.70 11.66
C ASN A 128 1.39 -11.61 11.40
N VAL A 129 0.86 -11.48 10.18
CA VAL A 129 -0.10 -10.42 9.84
C VAL A 129 -1.32 -11.07 9.20
N THR A 130 -2.51 -10.78 9.74
CA THR A 130 -3.76 -11.27 9.16
C THR A 130 -4.16 -10.40 7.99
N GLY A 131 -4.37 -11.02 6.82
CA GLY A 131 -4.77 -10.35 5.60
C GLY A 131 -3.60 -9.80 4.78
N ASN A 132 -3.93 -9.07 3.71
CA ASN A 132 -2.94 -8.47 2.82
C ASN A 132 -2.15 -7.35 3.52
N VAL A 133 -0.86 -7.59 3.77
CA VAL A 133 0.07 -6.68 4.42
C VAL A 133 0.16 -5.35 3.69
N ALA A 134 0.21 -5.39 2.35
CA ALA A 134 0.34 -4.17 1.55
C ALA A 134 -0.87 -3.25 1.75
N MET A 135 -2.09 -3.81 1.77
CA MET A 135 -3.31 -3.04 2.01
C MET A 135 -3.40 -2.53 3.45
N LEU A 136 -2.97 -3.33 4.44
CA LEU A 136 -2.92 -2.90 5.83
C LEU A 136 -1.96 -1.72 6.04
N LEU A 137 -0.76 -1.79 5.45
CA LEU A 137 0.21 -0.69 5.49
C LEU A 137 -0.27 0.52 4.72
N ALA A 138 -0.87 0.34 3.55
CA ALA A 138 -1.47 1.45 2.80
C ALA A 138 -2.53 2.18 3.63
N PHE A 139 -3.38 1.43 4.35
CA PHE A 139 -4.36 1.99 5.27
C PHE A 139 -3.71 2.82 6.38
N GLN A 140 -2.66 2.30 7.01
CA GLN A 140 -1.89 3.06 7.99
C GLN A 140 -1.29 4.33 7.39
N LYS A 141 -0.68 4.24 6.20
CA LYS A 141 0.07 5.35 5.58
C LYS A 141 -0.84 6.45 5.06
N ASP A 142 -1.96 6.11 4.44
CA ASP A 142 -2.97 7.07 4.00
C ASP A 142 -3.60 7.83 5.21
N LEU A 143 -3.61 7.22 6.40
CA LEU A 143 -4.03 7.88 7.65
C LEU A 143 -2.90 8.71 8.33
N GLU A 144 -1.64 8.34 8.14
CA GLU A 144 -0.47 9.04 8.67
C GLU A 144 -0.03 10.27 7.84
N LEU A 145 -0.56 10.43 6.63
CA LEU A 145 -0.19 11.48 5.68
C LEU A 145 -0.68 12.88 6.11
N GLU A 146 -0.03 13.48 7.10
CA GLU A 146 0.09 14.93 7.22
C GLU A 146 1.21 15.39 6.30
N ARG A 147 0.91 15.73 5.04
CA ARG A 147 1.88 16.45 4.22
C ARG A 147 2.13 17.81 4.85
N ASP A 148 3.41 18.19 4.97
CA ASP A 148 3.88 19.50 5.40
C ASP A 148 3.04 20.62 4.77
N LEU A 149 2.30 21.31 5.64
CA LEU A 149 1.42 22.45 5.34
C LEU A 149 2.17 23.71 4.84
N SER A 150 3.45 23.62 4.47
CA SER A 150 4.23 24.78 4.04
C SER A 150 4.09 25.11 2.55
N ALA A 151 3.68 24.14 1.72
CA ALA A 151 3.56 24.33 0.26
C ALA A 151 2.13 24.55 -0.24
N PHE A 152 1.10 24.36 0.59
CA PHE A 152 -0.30 24.52 0.17
C PHE A 152 -0.88 25.85 0.69
N VAL A 153 -1.22 26.70 -0.27
CA VAL A 153 -1.85 28.01 -0.11
C VAL A 153 -2.97 27.97 0.95
N ARG A 154 -2.93 28.94 1.88
CA ARG A 154 -3.78 29.13 3.07
C ARG A 154 -5.31 29.27 2.85
N ASN A 155 -5.90 28.84 1.72
CA ASN A 155 -7.30 29.17 1.40
C ASN A 155 -8.26 27.99 1.21
N SER A 156 -7.93 26.76 1.61
CA SER A 156 -8.90 25.65 1.59
C SER A 156 -9.08 25.05 2.97
N ARG A 157 -10.24 25.30 3.60
CA ARG A 157 -10.79 24.58 4.76
C ARG A 157 -11.17 23.14 4.37
N GLN A 158 -10.25 22.39 3.78
CA GLN A 158 -10.50 20.99 3.42
C GLN A 158 -9.54 20.09 4.18
N PRO A 159 -10.03 19.06 4.89
CA PRO A 159 -9.19 18.02 5.48
C PRO A 159 -8.27 17.38 4.42
N ASN A 160 -6.99 17.22 4.77
CA ASN A 160 -5.92 16.68 3.93
C ASN A 160 -6.12 15.17 3.67
N PHE A 161 -7.12 14.80 2.87
CA PHE A 161 -7.35 13.42 2.47
C PHE A 161 -6.47 13.05 1.26
N GLN A 162 -5.57 12.08 1.43
CA GLN A 162 -4.81 11.46 0.34
C GLN A 162 -4.96 9.94 0.46
N ILE A 163 -5.94 9.37 -0.26
CA ILE A 163 -6.11 7.92 -0.39
C ILE A 163 -5.25 7.43 -1.57
N PHE A 164 -3.95 7.65 -1.50
CA PHE A 164 -3.07 7.37 -2.63
C PHE A 164 -2.75 5.88 -2.71
N TYR A 165 -2.34 5.28 -1.59
CA TYR A 165 -1.83 3.92 -1.58
C TYR A 165 -2.95 2.88 -1.67
N ILE A 166 -4.02 3.01 -0.88
CA ILE A 166 -5.14 2.04 -0.91
C ILE A 166 -5.73 1.99 -2.32
N TRP A 167 -5.96 3.16 -2.93
CA TRP A 167 -6.58 3.24 -4.25
C TRP A 167 -5.71 2.63 -5.35
N GLN A 168 -4.40 2.92 -5.34
CA GLN A 168 -3.49 2.34 -6.33
C GLN A 168 -3.32 0.84 -6.18
N LEU A 169 -3.21 0.33 -4.94
CA LEU A 169 -3.20 -1.11 -4.71
C LEU A 169 -4.50 -1.75 -5.19
N PHE A 170 -5.65 -1.14 -4.90
CA PHE A 170 -6.94 -1.63 -5.37
C PHE A 170 -6.97 -1.72 -6.90
N LEU A 171 -6.63 -0.65 -7.63
CA LEU A 171 -6.60 -0.67 -9.10
C LEU A 171 -5.58 -1.67 -9.68
N ALA A 172 -4.48 -1.92 -8.96
CA ALA A 172 -3.51 -2.96 -9.31
C ALA A 172 -4.00 -4.40 -9.06
N GLY A 173 -5.17 -4.59 -8.43
CA GLY A 173 -5.74 -5.89 -8.09
C GLY A 173 -5.48 -6.35 -6.65
N GLY A 174 -5.19 -5.40 -5.75
CA GLY A 174 -4.99 -5.63 -4.33
C GLY A 174 -6.23 -6.18 -3.64
N GLU A 175 -6.07 -7.31 -2.95
CA GLU A 175 -7.12 -7.94 -2.16
C GLU A 175 -7.31 -7.20 -0.84
N SER A 176 -8.50 -6.65 -0.64
CA SER A 176 -8.89 -5.93 0.57
C SER A 176 -9.82 -6.73 1.49
N HIS A 177 -10.55 -7.72 0.95
CA HIS A 177 -11.49 -8.55 1.72
C HIS A 177 -10.78 -9.35 2.83
N SER A 178 -9.56 -9.80 2.57
CA SER A 178 -8.71 -10.53 3.53
C SER A 178 -8.40 -9.75 4.82
N LEU A 179 -8.59 -8.42 4.82
CA LEU A 179 -8.42 -7.58 6.01
C LEU A 179 -9.59 -7.70 7.00
N PHE A 180 -10.76 -8.13 6.54
CA PHE A 180 -11.98 -8.24 7.33
C PHE A 180 -12.22 -9.68 7.83
N ASP A 181 -11.38 -10.63 7.42
CA ASP A 181 -11.44 -12.00 7.90
C ASP A 181 -11.05 -12.04 9.38
N LEU A 182 -12.01 -12.43 10.21
CA LEU A 182 -11.79 -12.68 11.63
C LEU A 182 -11.11 -14.04 11.80
N CYS A 183 -9.78 -14.07 11.63
CA CYS A 183 -9.01 -15.12 12.29
C CYS A 183 -9.09 -14.84 13.80
N ASP A 184 -9.99 -15.55 14.47
CA ASP A 184 -10.16 -15.51 15.91
C ASP A 184 -8.85 -15.97 16.56
N PRO A 185 -8.05 -15.08 17.19
CA PRO A 185 -6.78 -15.48 17.81
C PRO A 185 -7.01 -16.42 19.02
N MET A 186 -8.27 -16.62 19.41
CA MET A 186 -8.70 -17.43 20.56
C MET A 186 -9.07 -18.87 20.20
N ASN A 187 -9.19 -19.22 18.92
CA ASN A 187 -9.34 -20.62 18.51
C ASN A 187 -7.95 -21.26 18.40
N GLY A 188 -7.44 -21.62 19.58
CA GLY A 188 -6.10 -22.13 19.78
C GLY A 188 -5.82 -23.40 18.99
N GLU A 189 -4.72 -23.35 18.25
CA GLU A 189 -3.71 -24.39 18.21
C GLU A 189 -2.38 -23.69 17.87
N ASN A 190 -1.53 -23.52 18.88
CA ASN A 190 -0.14 -23.04 18.80
C ASN A 190 0.11 -21.71 18.05
N CYS A 191 0.00 -20.58 18.75
CA CYS A 191 0.77 -19.40 18.37
C CYS A 191 1.47 -18.81 19.60
N GLY A 192 2.68 -19.30 19.88
CA GLY A 192 3.61 -18.69 20.83
C GLY A 192 4.24 -17.40 20.31
N SER A 193 3.44 -16.52 19.69
CA SER A 193 3.89 -15.26 19.07
C SER A 193 2.95 -14.11 19.51
N PRO A 194 3.45 -13.09 20.22
CA PRO A 194 2.61 -12.04 20.81
C PRO A 194 2.23 -10.89 19.85
N ALA A 195 2.23 -11.08 18.53
CA ALA A 195 2.02 -9.95 17.60
C ALA A 195 1.31 -10.32 16.28
N ILE A 196 0.12 -10.91 16.32
CA ILE A 196 -0.74 -10.94 15.11
C ILE A 196 -1.29 -9.53 14.89
N THR A 197 -0.65 -8.77 14.01
CA THR A 197 -1.15 -7.43 13.62
C THR A 197 -2.28 -7.63 12.61
N ASN A 198 -3.46 -7.12 12.89
CA ASN A 198 -4.61 -7.13 11.98
C ASN A 198 -5.25 -5.74 11.87
N LEU A 199 -6.20 -5.56 10.94
CA LEU A 199 -6.88 -4.28 10.72
C LEU A 199 -7.47 -3.72 12.02
N PHE A 200 -8.09 -4.57 12.82
CA PHE A 200 -8.77 -4.17 14.06
C PHE A 200 -7.80 -3.71 15.16
N GLY A 201 -6.68 -4.42 15.32
CA GLY A 201 -5.60 -4.01 16.21
C GLY A 201 -5.00 -2.69 15.77
N LEU A 202 -4.75 -2.50 14.48
CA LEU A 202 -4.28 -1.23 13.93
C LEU A 202 -5.27 -0.09 14.21
N MET A 203 -6.56 -0.31 13.95
CA MET A 203 -7.61 0.67 14.24
C MET A 203 -7.63 1.05 15.72
N PHE A 204 -7.51 0.09 16.64
CA PHE A 204 -7.48 0.34 18.09
C PHE A 204 -6.41 1.38 18.49
N TYR A 205 -5.21 1.30 17.92
CA TYR A 205 -4.14 2.27 18.17
C TYR A 205 -4.39 3.64 17.52
N MET A 206 -5.24 3.70 16.49
CA MET A 206 -5.47 4.91 15.67
C MET A 206 -6.76 5.67 16.03
N PHE A 207 -7.72 5.05 16.73
CA PHE A 207 -9.02 5.66 17.08
C PHE A 207 -8.90 7.03 17.76
N HIS A 208 -7.85 7.24 18.56
CA HIS A 208 -7.67 8.49 19.31
C HIS A 208 -6.89 9.57 18.56
N ARG A 209 -6.41 9.29 17.34
CA ARG A 209 -5.39 10.14 16.71
C ARG A 209 -5.77 10.77 15.37
N LYS A 210 -6.86 10.34 14.70
CA LYS A 210 -7.12 10.78 13.31
C LYS A 210 -8.60 10.99 12.99
N GLU A 211 -8.95 12.22 12.61
CA GLU A 211 -10.29 12.60 12.09
C GLU A 211 -10.63 11.86 10.78
N ASN A 212 -9.61 11.41 10.05
CA ASN A 212 -9.75 10.76 8.73
C ASN A 212 -10.03 9.25 8.80
N LEU A 213 -10.16 8.66 10.00
CA LEU A 213 -10.34 7.21 10.15
C LEU A 213 -11.60 6.71 9.45
N VAL A 214 -12.75 7.35 9.70
CA VAL A 214 -14.05 6.89 9.19
C VAL A 214 -14.12 6.98 7.67
N PRO A 215 -13.71 8.08 7.01
CA PRO A 215 -13.78 8.16 5.56
C PRO A 215 -12.83 7.19 4.84
N VAL A 216 -11.60 6.98 5.35
CA VAL A 216 -10.65 6.01 4.78
C VAL A 216 -11.13 4.57 5.00
N LEU A 217 -11.70 4.27 6.17
CA LEU A 217 -12.32 2.98 6.45
C LEU A 217 -13.55 2.72 5.58
N ALA A 218 -14.40 3.73 5.37
CA ALA A 218 -15.56 3.65 4.50
C ALA A 218 -15.16 3.31 3.07
N LEU A 219 -14.10 3.94 2.54
CA LEU A 219 -13.54 3.56 1.25
C LEU A 219 -13.04 2.11 1.28
N LEU A 220 -12.24 1.73 2.29
CA LEU A 220 -11.70 0.38 2.39
C LEU A 220 -12.81 -0.68 2.38
N MET A 221 -13.93 -0.42 3.06
CA MET A 221 -15.12 -1.26 3.01
C MET A 221 -15.77 -1.24 1.62
N CYS A 222 -15.90 -0.08 0.99
CA CYS A 222 -16.47 0.06 -0.36
C CYS A 222 -15.69 -0.68 -1.45
N ILE A 223 -14.37 -0.86 -1.29
CA ILE A 223 -13.55 -1.62 -2.24
C ILE A 223 -13.43 -3.11 -1.87
N SER A 224 -14.03 -3.54 -0.77
CA SER A 224 -13.95 -4.92 -0.25
C SER A 224 -15.25 -5.68 -0.46
N ASP A 225 -15.14 -6.99 -0.67
CA ASP A 225 -16.30 -7.89 -0.60
C ASP A 225 -16.53 -8.33 0.84
N HIS A 226 -17.79 -8.49 1.25
CA HIS A 226 -18.16 -8.99 2.58
C HIS A 226 -17.54 -8.23 3.77
N ALA A 227 -17.22 -6.95 3.58
CA ALA A 227 -16.61 -6.16 4.63
C ALA A 227 -17.59 -5.94 5.78
N SER A 228 -17.22 -6.43 6.96
CA SER A 228 -18.02 -6.26 8.17
C SER A 228 -17.13 -5.93 9.36
N LEU A 229 -17.64 -5.06 10.23
CA LEU A 229 -16.94 -4.65 11.45
C LEU A 229 -17.59 -5.34 12.66
N PRO A 230 -16.79 -5.96 13.56
CA PRO A 230 -17.29 -6.51 14.81
C PRO A 230 -18.03 -5.49 15.67
N ARG A 231 -19.03 -5.96 16.42
CA ARG A 231 -19.88 -5.10 17.27
C ARG A 231 -19.09 -4.26 18.29
N HIS A 232 -18.01 -4.82 18.85
CA HIS A 232 -17.17 -4.13 19.83
C HIS A 232 -16.40 -2.96 19.20
N ILE A 233 -16.06 -3.03 17.91
CA ILE A 233 -15.39 -1.95 17.17
C ILE A 233 -16.40 -0.89 16.75
N LEU A 234 -17.57 -1.33 16.27
CA LEU A 234 -18.68 -0.42 15.96
C LEU A 234 -19.13 0.40 17.18
N ALA A 235 -18.99 -0.15 18.39
CA ALA A 235 -19.30 0.55 19.64
C ALA A 235 -18.40 1.78 19.88
N GLN A 236 -17.20 1.82 19.31
CA GLN A 236 -16.25 2.92 19.47
C GLN A 236 -16.56 4.13 18.55
N PHE A 237 -17.37 3.94 17.51
CA PHE A 237 -17.82 5.02 16.63
C PHE A 237 -19.10 5.70 17.13
N GLU A 238 -19.25 6.97 16.79
CA GLU A 238 -20.47 7.74 17.01
C GLU A 238 -21.67 7.13 16.27
N GLN A 239 -22.88 7.41 16.74
CA GLN A 239 -24.12 6.82 16.20
C GLN A 239 -24.31 7.11 14.71
N ASN A 240 -23.92 8.32 14.23
CA ASN A 240 -24.03 8.68 12.82
C ASN A 240 -23.04 7.90 11.95
N GLN A 241 -21.78 7.84 12.37
CA GLN A 241 -20.71 7.11 11.68
C GLN A 241 -21.01 5.60 11.64
N ARG A 242 -21.53 5.05 12.73
CA ARG A 242 -21.94 3.64 12.81
C ARG A 242 -22.99 3.28 11.77
N LYS A 243 -24.02 4.12 11.59
CA LYS A 243 -25.06 3.91 10.57
C LYS A 243 -24.49 3.91 9.16
N VAL A 244 -23.57 4.82 8.86
CA VAL A 244 -22.89 4.88 7.55
C VAL A 244 -22.11 3.59 7.29
N LEU A 245 -21.27 3.17 8.24
CA LEU A 245 -20.46 1.95 8.10
C LEU A 245 -21.31 0.68 8.01
N GLN A 246 -22.43 0.60 8.74
CA GLN A 246 -23.38 -0.51 8.66
C GLN A 246 -24.09 -0.57 7.30
N ASN A 247 -24.54 0.57 6.78
CA ASN A 247 -25.15 0.65 5.45
C ASN A 247 -24.18 0.20 4.35
N ILE A 248 -22.91 0.63 4.43
CA ILE A 248 -21.85 0.16 3.52
C ILE A 248 -21.66 -1.36 3.66
N ALA A 249 -21.58 -1.88 4.88
CA ALA A 249 -21.42 -3.32 5.12
C ALA A 249 -22.55 -4.14 4.48
N GLU A 250 -23.81 -3.70 4.60
CA GLU A 250 -24.96 -4.35 3.96
C GLU A 250 -24.81 -4.38 2.43
N LYS A 251 -24.42 -3.25 1.83
CA LYS A 251 -24.19 -3.13 0.39
C LYS A 251 -23.06 -4.03 -0.12
N THR A 252 -22.03 -4.29 0.68
CA THR A 252 -20.85 -5.09 0.24
C THR A 252 -21.17 -6.56 -0.07
N ASN A 253 -22.33 -7.05 0.39
CA ASN A 253 -22.80 -8.42 0.14
C ASN A 253 -23.62 -8.53 -1.16
N LEU A 254 -23.96 -7.40 -1.79
CA LEU A 254 -24.82 -7.37 -2.97
C LEU A 254 -24.05 -7.73 -4.25
N LEU A 255 -24.78 -8.33 -5.20
CA LEU A 255 -24.23 -8.61 -6.53
C LEU A 255 -23.82 -7.33 -7.26
N SER A 256 -24.59 -6.25 -7.13
CA SER A 256 -24.28 -4.94 -7.72
C SER A 256 -22.92 -4.42 -7.29
N HIS A 257 -22.55 -4.60 -6.01
CA HIS A 257 -21.27 -4.20 -5.46
C HIS A 257 -20.11 -4.99 -6.06
N ARG A 258 -20.26 -6.32 -6.16
CA ARG A 258 -19.27 -7.16 -6.84
C ARG A 258 -19.10 -6.76 -8.31
N CYS A 259 -20.20 -6.49 -9.01
CA CYS A 259 -20.15 -5.99 -10.39
C CYS A 259 -19.40 -4.66 -10.50
N ARG A 260 -19.69 -3.70 -9.61
CA ARG A 260 -18.96 -2.42 -9.57
C ARG A 260 -17.47 -2.65 -9.40
N ARG A 261 -17.05 -3.47 -8.43
CA ARG A 261 -15.63 -3.75 -8.18
C ARG A 261 -14.95 -4.33 -9.42
N ILE A 262 -15.55 -5.33 -10.06
CA ILE A 262 -14.99 -5.95 -11.27
C ILE A 262 -14.84 -4.91 -12.41
N ILE A 263 -15.84 -4.06 -12.62
CA ILE A 263 -15.78 -3.02 -13.65
C ILE A 263 -14.67 -2.01 -13.34
N VAL A 264 -14.61 -1.51 -12.11
CA VAL A 264 -13.61 -0.53 -11.68
C VAL A 264 -12.19 -1.12 -11.78
N LEU A 265 -11.99 -2.37 -11.34
CA LEU A 265 -10.71 -3.07 -11.46
C LEU A 265 -10.27 -3.24 -12.92
N ASN A 266 -11.18 -3.58 -13.81
CA ASN A 266 -10.87 -3.72 -15.23
C ASN A 266 -10.47 -2.38 -15.86
N LEU A 267 -11.20 -1.30 -15.55
CA LEU A 267 -10.83 0.06 -15.97
C LEU A 267 -9.50 0.51 -15.37
N GLY A 268 -9.22 0.14 -14.12
CA GLY A 268 -7.97 0.41 -13.41
C GLY A 268 -6.76 -0.26 -14.06
N LYS A 269 -6.87 -1.55 -14.39
CA LYS A 269 -5.81 -2.29 -15.09
C LYS A 269 -5.44 -1.68 -16.44
N GLU A 270 -6.41 -1.09 -17.13
CA GLU A 270 -6.19 -0.38 -18.39
C GLU A 270 -5.69 1.06 -18.21
N ASN A 271 -5.51 1.54 -16.96
CA ASN A 271 -5.26 2.94 -16.61
C ASN A 271 -6.28 3.90 -17.23
N LYS A 272 -7.52 3.46 -17.38
CA LYS A 272 -8.63 4.22 -17.97
C LYS A 272 -9.66 4.63 -16.95
N TYR A 273 -9.54 4.25 -15.67
CA TYR A 273 -10.48 4.71 -14.66
C TYR A 273 -10.33 6.23 -14.46
N SER A 274 -11.24 7.00 -15.05
CA SER A 274 -11.36 8.45 -14.92
C SER A 274 -12.83 8.82 -15.08
N ARG A 275 -13.24 9.98 -14.57
CA ARG A 275 -14.62 10.50 -14.75
C ARG A 275 -15.06 10.44 -16.21
N SER A 276 -14.22 10.94 -17.12
CA SER A 276 -14.52 10.96 -18.56
C SER A 276 -14.72 9.56 -19.14
N SER A 277 -13.90 8.58 -18.73
CA SER A 277 -14.02 7.22 -19.22
C SER A 277 -15.27 6.52 -18.72
N VAL A 278 -15.65 6.77 -17.46
CA VAL A 278 -16.87 6.21 -16.86
C VAL A 278 -18.11 6.79 -17.53
N GLU A 279 -18.15 8.11 -17.74
CA GLU A 279 -19.24 8.80 -18.44
C GLU A 279 -19.41 8.34 -19.89
N ASN A 280 -18.31 7.92 -20.54
CA ASN A 280 -18.33 7.36 -21.89
C ASN A 280 -18.86 5.92 -21.98
N LEU A 281 -19.08 5.23 -20.86
CA LEU A 281 -19.67 3.89 -20.86
C LEU A 281 -21.14 3.96 -21.30
N ARG A 282 -21.56 3.03 -22.17
CA ARG A 282 -22.94 2.90 -22.66
C ARG A 282 -23.87 2.28 -21.59
N ILE A 283 -23.99 2.94 -20.45
CA ILE A 283 -24.82 2.54 -19.30
C ILE A 283 -25.66 3.74 -18.82
N PRO A 284 -26.76 3.52 -18.08
CA PRO A 284 -27.56 4.60 -17.50
C PRO A 284 -26.75 5.49 -16.55
N SER A 285 -27.10 6.78 -16.45
CA SER A 285 -26.41 7.78 -15.61
C SER A 285 -26.33 7.37 -14.13
N MET A 286 -27.38 6.75 -13.60
CA MET A 286 -27.39 6.24 -12.23
C MET A 286 -26.28 5.22 -11.97
N LEU A 287 -25.88 4.44 -12.99
CA LEU A 287 -24.77 3.50 -12.87
C LEU A 287 -23.41 4.20 -13.01
N HIS A 288 -23.32 5.33 -13.72
CA HIS A 288 -22.10 6.15 -13.71
C HIS A 288 -21.81 6.64 -12.29
N ASP A 289 -22.81 7.22 -11.62
CA ASP A 289 -22.68 7.71 -10.24
C ASP A 289 -22.32 6.59 -9.26
N TYR A 290 -22.93 5.41 -9.44
CA TYR A 290 -22.62 4.23 -8.64
C TYR A 290 -21.18 3.74 -8.82
N LEU A 291 -20.67 3.70 -10.07
CA LEU A 291 -19.29 3.33 -10.37
C LEU A 291 -18.29 4.34 -9.80
N MET A 292 -18.68 5.61 -9.68
CA MET A 292 -17.89 6.71 -9.12
C MET A 292 -17.97 6.82 -7.60
N PHE A 293 -18.67 5.90 -6.90
CA PHE A 293 -18.86 5.92 -5.44
C PHE A 293 -19.54 7.18 -4.90
N MET A 294 -20.39 7.82 -5.72
CA MET A 294 -21.01 9.12 -5.39
C MET A 294 -21.98 9.04 -4.20
N GLU A 295 -22.54 7.85 -3.93
CA GLU A 295 -23.51 7.64 -2.85
C GLU A 295 -22.86 7.34 -1.49
N GLU A 296 -21.69 6.70 -1.47
CA GLU A 296 -21.08 6.17 -0.25
C GLU A 296 -19.94 7.04 0.30
N LEU A 297 -19.28 7.81 -0.55
CA LEU A 297 -18.14 8.65 -0.16
C LEU A 297 -18.52 10.13 -0.23
N GLU A 298 -18.06 10.93 0.72
CA GLU A 298 -18.26 12.38 0.69
C GLU A 298 -17.16 13.08 -0.14
N LEU A 299 -17.47 14.25 -0.70
CA LEU A 299 -16.46 15.18 -1.25
C LEU A 299 -15.60 15.67 -0.08
N PRO A 300 -14.29 15.34 -0.01
CA PRO A 300 -13.35 15.37 -1.14
C PRO A 300 -12.75 14.01 -1.55
N LEU A 301 -13.21 12.89 -1.01
CA LEU A 301 -12.64 11.57 -1.38
C LEU A 301 -12.95 11.20 -2.83
N GLN A 302 -14.14 11.58 -3.32
CA GLN A 302 -14.57 11.35 -4.70
C GLN A 302 -13.59 11.99 -5.72
N ASP A 303 -13.16 13.22 -5.48
CA ASP A 303 -12.23 13.95 -6.35
C ASP A 303 -10.80 13.35 -6.34
N ARG A 304 -10.50 12.51 -5.35
CA ARG A 304 -9.17 11.87 -5.22
C ARG A 304 -9.11 10.50 -5.91
N ILE A 305 -10.25 9.87 -6.16
CA ILE A 305 -10.31 8.54 -6.79
C ILE A 305 -10.55 8.61 -8.31
N LEU A 306 -11.09 9.73 -8.83
CA LEU A 306 -11.43 9.96 -10.25
C LEU A 306 -10.39 10.79 -11.00
#